data_AF-A0A5C6EU38-F1
#
_entry.id   AF-A0A5C6EU38-F1
#
_cell.length_a   1.000
_cell.length_b   1.000
_cell.length_c   1.000
_cell.angle_alpha   90.00
_cell.angle_beta   90.00
_cell.angle_gamma   90.00
#
_symmetry.space_group_name_H-M   'P 1'
#
loop_
_entity.id
_entity.type
_entity.pdbx_description
1 polymer ?
#
loop_
_entity_poly.entity_id
_entity_poly.type
_entity_poly.pdbx_seq_one_letter_code
_entity_poly.pdbx_strand_id
1 'polypeptide(L)'
;MSKPSLRIFPASASNARREREIDRMTGSAAAKTVAIPLGKMVPLLLDAARADRAWLSDFADDTVRVDADLYEVLLAYSQMNQREAA
;
A
#
# COMPACT_ATOMS: atom_id res chain seq x y z
N MET A 1 -37.00 30.74 15.35
CA MET A 1 -36.05 30.68 14.23
C MET A 1 -34.66 30.40 14.79
N SER A 2 -34.12 29.19 14.56
CA SER A 2 -32.81 28.77 15.09
C SER A 2 -31.70 29.39 14.25
N LYS A 3 -30.81 30.17 14.87
CA LYS A 3 -29.69 30.84 14.18
C LYS A 3 -28.55 29.82 13.94
N PRO A 4 -28.03 29.68 12.72
CA PRO A 4 -26.90 28.80 12.47
C PRO A 4 -25.65 29.37 13.15
N SER A 5 -25.03 28.56 14.01
CA SER A 5 -23.78 28.91 14.69
C SER A 5 -22.62 28.40 13.84
N LEU A 6 -21.93 29.32 13.15
CA LEU A 6 -20.71 29.03 12.40
C LEU A 6 -19.55 28.84 13.37
N ARG A 7 -19.10 27.59 13.52
CA ARG A 7 -17.89 27.25 14.27
C ARG A 7 -16.66 27.50 13.38
N ILE A 8 -15.86 28.48 13.72
CA ILE A 8 -14.58 28.76 13.05
C ILE A 8 -13.55 27.78 13.62
N PHE A 9 -13.02 26.90 12.76
CA PHE A 9 -11.93 26.00 13.11
C PHE A 9 -10.59 26.76 13.03
N PRO A 10 -9.68 26.58 14.01
CA PRO A 10 -8.38 27.25 13.99
C PRO A 10 -7.56 26.83 12.78
N ALA A 11 -7.01 27.81 12.06
CA ALA A 11 -6.23 27.66 10.82
C ALA A 11 -4.94 26.82 10.97
N SER A 12 -4.54 26.47 12.19
CA SER A 12 -3.40 25.56 12.43
C SER A 12 -3.67 24.16 11.89
N ALA A 13 -4.92 23.67 11.92
CA ALA A 13 -5.28 22.39 11.33
C ALA A 13 -5.41 22.46 9.80
N SER A 14 -5.71 23.65 9.25
CA SER A 14 -5.80 23.84 7.80
C SER A 14 -4.44 23.84 7.13
N ASN A 15 -3.40 24.39 7.77
CA ASN A 15 -2.05 24.38 7.21
C ASN A 15 -1.53 22.94 7.05
N ALA A 16 -1.62 22.12 8.08
CA ALA A 16 -1.18 20.73 8.01
C ALA A 16 -1.96 19.88 6.98
N ARG A 17 -3.26 20.17 6.78
CA ARG A 17 -4.05 19.50 5.72
C ARG A 17 -3.64 19.98 4.33
N ARG A 18 -3.44 21.28 4.16
CA ARG A 18 -3.10 21.92 2.89
C ARG A 18 -1.69 21.53 2.43
N GLU A 19 -0.74 21.46 3.35
CA GLU A 19 0.62 21.01 3.08
C GLU A 19 0.64 19.56 2.57
N ARG A 20 -0.10 18.65 3.24
CA ARG A 20 -0.30 17.26 2.76
C ARG A 20 -1.05 17.13 1.43
N GLU A 21 -1.75 18.18 1.00
CA GLU A 21 -2.45 18.22 -0.29
C GLU A 21 -1.51 18.71 -1.38
N ILE A 22 -0.70 19.73 -1.08
CA ILE A 22 0.39 20.22 -1.94
C ILE A 22 1.44 19.12 -2.17
N ASP A 23 1.84 18.38 -1.13
CA ASP A 23 2.80 17.28 -1.25
C ASP A 23 2.26 16.15 -2.15
N ARG A 24 0.95 15.91 -2.13
CA ARG A 24 0.29 14.94 -3.03
C ARG A 24 0.22 15.45 -4.47
N MET A 25 -0.06 16.74 -4.66
CA MET A 25 -0.12 17.37 -5.99
C MET A 25 1.26 17.48 -6.64
N THR A 26 2.31 17.65 -5.85
CA THR A 26 3.70 17.80 -6.31
C THR A 26 4.46 16.47 -6.39
N GLY A 27 3.85 15.36 -5.95
CA GLY A 27 4.51 14.05 -5.89
C GLY A 27 5.62 13.95 -4.83
N SER A 28 5.79 14.96 -3.98
CA SER A 28 6.81 15.01 -2.93
C SER A 28 6.37 14.31 -1.63
N ALA A 29 5.11 13.92 -1.51
CA ALA A 29 4.62 13.15 -0.36
C ALA A 29 5.20 11.74 -0.38
N ALA A 30 5.86 11.34 0.71
CA ALA A 30 6.18 9.93 0.94
C ALA A 30 4.92 9.08 0.75
N ALA A 31 5.02 8.01 -0.05
CA ALA A 31 3.91 7.10 -0.30
C ALA A 31 3.33 6.62 1.04
N LYS A 32 2.02 6.78 1.22
CA LYS A 32 1.33 6.33 2.43
C LYS A 32 1.31 4.80 2.44
N THR A 33 2.30 4.20 3.07
CA THR A 33 2.36 2.74 3.26
C THR A 33 1.46 2.32 4.42
N VAL A 34 0.79 1.19 4.28
CA VAL A 34 0.00 0.55 5.35
C VAL A 34 0.54 -0.84 5.63
N ALA A 35 0.68 -1.18 6.91
CA ALA A 35 1.07 -2.53 7.32
C ALA A 35 -0.19 -3.41 7.37
N ILE A 36 -0.15 -4.53 6.65
CA ILE A 36 -1.23 -5.53 6.61
C ILE A 36 -0.60 -6.89 6.95
N PRO A 37 -1.24 -7.71 7.81
CA PRO A 37 -0.75 -9.07 8.09
C PRO A 37 -0.63 -9.90 6.81
N LEU A 38 0.48 -10.64 6.67
CA LEU A 38 0.75 -11.48 5.49
C LEU A 38 -0.40 -12.46 5.21
N GLY A 39 -0.94 -13.10 6.25
CA GLY A 39 -2.05 -14.02 6.14
C GLY A 39 -3.37 -13.40 5.65
N LYS A 40 -3.50 -12.07 5.66
CA LYS A 40 -4.61 -11.36 5.02
C LYS A 40 -4.28 -10.94 3.59
N MET A 41 -3.02 -10.58 3.33
CA MET A 41 -2.59 -10.11 2.01
C MET A 41 -2.52 -11.25 0.98
N VAL A 42 -1.89 -12.38 1.34
CA VAL A 42 -1.64 -13.50 0.40
C VAL A 42 -2.94 -14.05 -0.23
N PRO A 43 -4.02 -14.30 0.53
CA PRO A 43 -5.27 -14.78 -0.09
C PRO A 43 -5.88 -13.80 -1.09
N LEU A 44 -5.77 -12.49 -0.86
CA LEU A 44 -6.29 -11.46 -1.76
C LEU A 44 -5.50 -11.40 -3.07
N LEU A 45 -4.17 -11.48 -2.99
CA LEU A 45 -3.31 -11.52 -4.17
C LEU A 45 -3.53 -12.80 -4.98
N LEU A 46 -3.70 -13.94 -4.30
CA LEU A 46 -3.96 -15.23 -4.95
C LEU A 46 -5.32 -15.24 -5.66
N ASP A 47 -6.36 -14.68 -5.04
CA ASP A 47 -7.67 -14.50 -5.66
C ASP A 47 -7.58 -13.58 -6.89
N ALA A 48 -6.89 -12.44 -6.76
CA ALA A 48 -6.71 -11.50 -7.85
C ALA A 48 -5.95 -12.12 -9.04
N ALA A 49 -4.90 -12.90 -8.78
CA ALA A 49 -4.14 -13.61 -9.80
C ALA A 49 -4.99 -14.68 -10.50
N ARG A 50 -5.77 -15.48 -9.74
CA ARG A 50 -6.68 -16.50 -10.30
C ARG A 50 -7.79 -15.89 -11.15
N ALA A 51 -8.25 -14.71 -10.78
CA ALA A 51 -9.30 -13.97 -11.48
C ALA A 51 -8.77 -13.03 -12.58
N ASP A 52 -7.47 -13.10 -12.91
CA ASP A 52 -6.80 -12.29 -13.93
C ASP A 52 -7.13 -10.79 -13.80
N ARG A 53 -7.04 -10.26 -12.57
CA ARG A 53 -7.37 -8.87 -12.29
C ARG A 53 -6.30 -7.95 -12.87
N ALA A 54 -6.67 -7.14 -13.86
CA ALA A 54 -5.77 -6.21 -14.54
C ALA A 54 -4.98 -5.30 -13.57
N TRP A 55 -5.60 -4.84 -12.48
CA TRP A 55 -4.93 -3.97 -11.50
C TRP A 55 -3.71 -4.62 -10.84
N LEU A 56 -3.64 -5.96 -10.76
CA LEU A 56 -2.50 -6.63 -10.13
C LEU A 56 -1.21 -6.42 -10.94
N SER A 57 -1.33 -6.35 -12.26
CA SER A 57 -0.20 -6.09 -13.16
C SER A 57 0.36 -4.68 -13.01
N ASP A 58 -0.46 -3.72 -12.58
CA ASP A 58 -0.03 -2.34 -12.34
C ASP A 58 1.02 -2.24 -11.21
N PHE A 59 1.15 -3.27 -10.37
CA PHE A 59 2.10 -3.35 -9.26
C PHE A 59 3.27 -4.30 -9.52
N ALA A 60 3.45 -4.80 -10.75
CA ALA A 60 4.46 -5.84 -11.05
C ALA A 60 5.91 -5.38 -10.79
N ASP A 61 6.20 -4.10 -11.02
CA ASP A 61 7.54 -3.52 -10.83
C ASP A 61 7.72 -2.87 -9.43
N ASP A 62 6.68 -2.88 -8.60
CA ASP A 62 6.71 -2.27 -7.27
C ASP A 62 7.45 -3.15 -6.25
N THR A 63 8.23 -2.51 -5.38
CA THR A 63 8.96 -3.21 -4.31
C THR A 63 8.11 -3.28 -3.04
N VAL A 64 7.83 -4.51 -2.57
CA VAL A 64 7.17 -4.76 -1.29
C VAL A 64 8.21 -5.01 -0.20
N ARG A 65 8.05 -4.35 0.96
CA ARG A 65 8.89 -4.62 2.15
C ARG A 65 8.33 -5.80 2.92
N VAL A 66 9.17 -6.81 3.14
CA VAL A 66 8.87 -7.98 3.97
C VAL A 66 9.92 -8.12 5.07
N ASP A 67 9.62 -8.94 6.07
CA ASP A 67 10.60 -9.33 7.08
C ASP A 67 11.75 -10.14 6.45
N ALA A 68 12.96 -10.00 7.00
CA ALA A 68 14.16 -10.65 6.47
C ALA A 68 14.06 -12.18 6.51
N ASP A 69 13.53 -12.75 7.59
CA ASP A 69 13.40 -14.20 7.75
C ASP A 69 12.41 -14.76 6.71
N LEU A 70 11.33 -14.02 6.44
CA LEU A 70 10.38 -14.39 5.39
C LEU A 70 11.00 -14.32 4.00
N TYR A 71 11.82 -13.30 3.73
CA TYR A 71 12.51 -13.18 2.45
C TYR A 71 13.42 -14.39 2.19
N GLU A 72 14.19 -14.83 3.18
CA GLU A 72 15.06 -16.01 3.08
C GLU A 72 14.27 -17.28 2.75
N VAL A 73 13.13 -17.50 3.43
CA VAL A 73 12.25 -18.65 3.16
C VAL A 73 11.69 -18.62 1.74
N LEU A 74 11.26 -17.45 1.25
CA LEU A 74 10.73 -17.30 -0.11
C LEU A 74 11.81 -17.57 -1.16
N LEU A 75 13.04 -17.10 -0.92
CA LEU A 75 14.16 -17.33 -1.81
C LEU A 75 14.55 -18.81 -1.87
N ALA A 76 14.56 -19.50 -0.73
CA ALA A 76 14.80 -20.94 -0.70
C ALA A 76 13.71 -21.71 -1.46
N TYR A 77 12.45 -21.35 -1.24
CA TYR A 77 11.31 -21.96 -1.93
C TYR A 77 11.37 -21.77 -3.45
N SER A 78 11.71 -20.56 -3.94
CA SER A 78 11.81 -20.30 -5.38
C SER A 78 12.90 -21.13 -6.05
N GLN A 79 14.03 -21.32 -5.37
CA GLN A 79 15.13 -22.15 -5.87
C GLN A 79 14.74 -23.63 -5.98
N MET A 80 13.94 -24.14 -5.04
CA MET A 80 13.42 -25.51 -5.11
C MET A 80 12.51 -25.69 -6.33
N ASN A 81 11.55 -24.78 -6.51
CA ASN A 81 10.59 -24.86 -7.63
C ASN A 81 11.28 -24.72 -9.01
N GLN A 82 12.34 -23.92 -9.11
CA GLN A 82 13.14 -23.82 -10.34
C GLN A 82 13.93 -25.09 -10.66
N ARG A 83 14.37 -25.84 -9.64
CA ARG A 83 15.09 -27.12 -9.82
C ARG A 83 14.16 -28.26 -10.23
N GLU A 84 12.88 -28.21 -9.88
CA GLU A 84 11.88 -29.21 -10.30
C GLU A 84 11.45 -29.03 -11.77
N ALA A 85 11.63 -27.83 -12.34
CA ALA A 85 11.25 -27.51 -13.71
C ALA A 85 12.38 -27.67 -14.76
N ALA A 86 13.60 -28.05 -14.33
CA ALA A 86 14.80 -28.21 -15.14
C ALA A 86 15.18 -29.70 -15.31
#